data_AF-A0A3C1ETM0-F1
#
_entry.id   AF-A0A3C1ETM0-F1
#
_cell.length_a   1.000
_cell.length_b   1.000
_cell.length_c   1.000
_cell.angle_alpha   90.00
_cell.angle_beta   90.00
_cell.angle_gamma   90.00
#
_symmetry.space_group_name_H-M   'P 1'
#
loop_
_entity.id
_entity.type
_entity.pdbx_description
1 polymer ?
#
loop_
_entity_poly.entity_id
_entity_poly.type
_entity_poly.pdbx_seq_one_letter_code
_entity_poly.pdbx_strand_id
1 'polypeptide(L)'
;MKKILYILIGIVFFIGCIVLLGVGIYLKNIQKSLPSPDELVTRTSDESTQILDRNGTVLYTIYGNQNREFVAIENIPEKTKWAVLSAE
;
A
#
# COMPACT_ATOMS: atom_id res chain seq x y z
N MET A 1 39.33 3.34 36.33
CA MET A 1 39.02 2.95 34.93
C MET A 1 37.62 2.37 34.76
N LYS A 2 37.23 1.28 35.46
CA LYS A 2 35.88 0.65 35.32
C LYS A 2 34.69 1.58 35.57
N LYS A 3 34.77 2.48 36.57
CA LYS A 3 33.70 3.47 36.87
C LYS A 3 33.44 4.44 35.70
N ILE A 4 34.49 4.89 35.03
CA ILE A 4 34.41 5.77 33.86
C ILE A 4 33.77 5.02 32.68
N LEU A 5 34.10 3.73 32.52
CA LEU A 5 33.50 2.88 31.50
C LEU A 5 31.98 2.71 31.68
N TYR A 6 31.51 2.45 32.91
CA TYR A 6 30.06 2.35 33.18
C TYR A 6 29.32 3.67 32.93
N ILE A 7 29.93 4.81 33.27
CA ILE A 7 29.35 6.13 32.98
C ILE A 7 29.24 6.34 31.46
N LEU A 8 30.27 5.98 30.70
CA LEU A 8 30.28 6.12 29.24
C LEU A 8 29.21 5.22 28.59
N ILE A 9 29.07 3.97 29.05
CA ILE A 9 28.02 3.05 28.61
C ILE A 9 26.62 3.63 28.92
N GLY A 10 26.43 4.19 30.11
CA GLY A 10 25.16 4.84 30.49
C GLY A 10 24.82 6.03 29.58
N ILE A 11 25.81 6.85 29.22
CA ILE A 11 25.62 7.98 28.30
C ILE A 11 25.23 7.49 26.91
N VAL A 12 25.94 6.49 26.37
CA VAL A 12 25.64 5.92 25.05
C VAL A 12 24.24 5.31 25.02
N PHE A 13 23.85 4.57 26.07
CA PHE A 13 22.51 4.02 26.21
C PHE A 13 21.44 5.13 26.21
N PHE A 14 21.67 6.21 26.98
CA PHE A 14 20.72 7.32 27.06
C PHE A 14 20.58 8.07 25.72
N ILE A 15 21.69 8.29 25.02
CA ILE A 15 21.67 8.86 23.65
C ILE A 15 20.89 7.93 22.71
N GLY A 16 21.11 6.62 22.80
CA GLY A 16 20.36 5.62 22.03
C GLY A 16 18.85 5.71 22.27
N CYS A 17 18.41 5.86 23.52
CA CYS A 17 17.01 6.04 23.88
C CYS A 17 16.43 7.33 23.27
N ILE A 18 17.16 8.45 23.31
CA ILE A 18 16.72 9.72 22.72
C ILE A 18 16.55 9.58 21.20
N VAL A 19 17.50 8.93 20.52
CA VAL A 19 17.42 8.70 19.07
C VAL A 19 16.21 7.82 18.73
N LEU A 20 15.98 6.73 19.47
CA LEU A 20 14.81 5.87 19.29
C LEU A 20 13.49 6.63 19.46
N LEU A 21 13.40 7.48 20.48
CA LEU A 21 12.22 8.34 20.69
C LEU A 21 12.04 9.31 19.52
N GLY A 22 13.12 9.93 19.03
CA GLY A 22 13.09 10.80 17.87
C GLY A 22 12.58 10.10 16.61
N VAL A 23 13.07 8.89 16.34
CA VAL A 23 12.60 8.05 15.22
C VAL A 23 11.12 7.68 15.39
N GLY A 24 10.69 7.30 16.60
CA GLY A 24 9.29 6.99 16.87
C GLY A 24 8.34 8.16 16.62
N ILE A 25 8.74 9.38 17.01
CA ILE A 25 7.97 10.60 16.74
C ILE A 25 7.93 10.90 15.23
N TYR A 26 9.06 10.74 14.55
CA TYR A 26 9.13 10.93 13.10
C TYR A 26 8.19 9.97 12.34
N LEU A 27 8.22 8.67 12.66
CA LEU A 27 7.34 7.67 12.06
C LEU A 27 5.86 7.94 12.37
N LYS A 28 5.53 8.37 13.60
CA LYS A 28 4.16 8.78 13.95
C LYS A 28 3.68 9.96 13.11
N ASN A 29 4.55 10.89 12.74
CA ASN A 29 4.16 12.01 11.90
C ASN A 29 3.90 11.57 10.44
N ILE A 30 4.59 10.54 9.93
CA ILE A 30 4.32 9.95 8.61
C ILE A 30 2.89 9.39 8.53
N GLN A 31 2.34 8.88 9.63
CA GLN A 31 0.96 8.38 9.65
C GLN A 31 -0.06 9.42 9.16
N LYS A 32 0.18 10.72 9.42
CA LYS A 32 -0.72 11.80 8.98
C LYS A 32 -0.67 12.05 7.47
N SER A 33 0.38 11.59 6.80
CA SER A 33 0.55 11.70 5.36
C SER A 33 0.05 10.45 4.60
N LEU A 34 -0.30 9.39 5.32
CA LEU A 34 -0.88 8.20 4.71
C LEU A 34 -2.38 8.42 4.48
N PRO A 35 -2.93 8.00 3.33
CA PRO A 35 -4.37 8.00 3.09
C PRO A 35 -5.08 7.11 4.11
N SER A 36 -6.37 7.37 4.33
CA SER A 36 -7.16 6.52 5.23
C SER A 36 -7.29 5.11 4.65
N PRO A 37 -7.28 4.03 5.47
CA PRO A 37 -7.49 2.68 4.95
C PRO A 37 -8.82 2.52 4.19
N ASP A 38 -9.83 3.31 4.55
CA ASP A 38 -11.15 3.29 3.93
C ASP A 38 -11.13 3.83 2.49
N GLU A 39 -10.17 4.68 2.12
CA GLU A 39 -9.98 5.13 0.73
C GLU A 39 -9.63 3.98 -0.23
N LEU A 40 -9.09 2.86 0.28
CA LEU A 40 -8.84 1.66 -0.52
C LEU A 40 -10.13 0.96 -0.96
N VAL A 41 -11.25 1.22 -0.26
CA VAL A 41 -12.57 0.65 -0.55
C VAL A 41 -13.29 1.47 -1.62
N THR A 42 -13.10 2.79 -1.63
CA THR A 42 -13.71 3.67 -2.63
C THR A 42 -12.91 3.67 -3.93
N ARG A 43 -13.20 2.73 -4.82
CA ARG A 43 -12.62 2.70 -6.17
C ARG A 43 -13.36 3.66 -7.10
N THR A 44 -12.88 4.89 -7.22
CA THR A 44 -13.08 5.72 -8.42
C THR A 44 -11.89 5.50 -9.35
N SER A 45 -11.85 4.33 -10.00
CA SER A 45 -10.88 4.06 -11.06
C SER A 45 -11.50 4.47 -12.40
N ASP A 46 -10.69 5.06 -13.28
CA ASP A 46 -11.11 5.34 -14.64
C ASP A 46 -11.28 4.00 -15.38
N GLU A 47 -12.52 3.67 -15.73
CA GLU A 47 -12.87 2.47 -16.47
C GLU A 47 -13.06 2.77 -17.97
N SER A 48 -12.79 1.78 -18.80
CA SER A 48 -13.00 1.89 -20.24
C SER A 48 -14.47 1.73 -20.59
N THR A 49 -14.91 2.35 -21.69
CA THR A 49 -16.26 2.18 -22.22
C THR A 49 -16.27 1.12 -23.31
N GLN A 50 -17.12 0.11 -23.18
CA GLN A 50 -17.29 -0.92 -24.21
C GLN A 50 -18.54 -0.65 -25.06
N ILE A 51 -18.37 -0.74 -26.38
CA ILE A 51 -19.46 -0.77 -27.37
C ILE A 51 -19.70 -2.23 -27.72
N LEU A 52 -20.93 -2.71 -27.50
CA LEU A 52 -21.31 -4.10 -27.74
C LEU A 52 -22.29 -4.23 -28.91
N ASP A 53 -22.29 -5.40 -29.56
CA ASP A 53 -23.36 -5.79 -30.47
C ASP A 53 -24.63 -6.19 -29.69
N ARG A 54 -25.71 -6.52 -30.41
CA ARG A 54 -26.98 -6.92 -29.78
C ARG A 54 -26.90 -8.24 -29.00
N ASN A 55 -25.86 -9.04 -29.22
CA ASN A 55 -25.65 -10.33 -28.59
C ASN A 55 -24.68 -10.21 -27.39
N GLY A 56 -24.21 -9.01 -27.07
CA GLY A 56 -23.23 -8.77 -26.00
C GLY A 56 -21.77 -9.00 -26.42
N THR A 57 -21.48 -9.14 -27.71
CA THR A 57 -20.11 -9.25 -28.22
C THR A 57 -19.46 -7.87 -28.24
N VAL A 58 -18.29 -7.72 -27.62
CA VAL A 58 -17.53 -6.46 -27.64
C VAL A 58 -17.10 -6.14 -29.07
N LEU A 59 -17.56 -5.01 -29.61
CA LEU A 59 -17.20 -4.50 -30.92
C LEU A 59 -16.03 -3.52 -30.84
N TYR A 60 -15.99 -2.71 -29.78
CA TYR A 60 -14.96 -1.71 -29.58
C TYR A 60 -14.82 -1.32 -28.10
N THR A 61 -13.61 -1.00 -27.67
CA THR A 61 -13.34 -0.45 -26.34
C THR A 61 -12.73 0.93 -26.47
N ILE A 62 -13.44 1.95 -25.97
CA ILE A 62 -12.94 3.32 -25.86
C ILE A 62 -12.19 3.44 -24.54
N TYR A 63 -10.92 3.80 -24.62
CA TYR A 63 -10.09 4.05 -23.46
C TYR A 63 -9.11 5.19 -23.73
N GLY A 64 -8.76 5.94 -22.69
CA GLY A 64 -7.73 6.98 -22.75
C GLY A 64 -6.35 6.38 -22.53
N ASN A 65 -5.72 6.73 -21.40
CA ASN A 65 -4.40 6.20 -21.04
C ASN A 65 -4.45 4.78 -20.47
N GLN A 66 -5.63 4.26 -20.12
CA GLN A 66 -5.77 3.01 -19.38
C GLN A 66 -6.90 2.18 -19.97
N ASN A 67 -6.58 0.97 -20.43
CA ASN A 67 -7.55 -0.04 -20.81
C ASN A 67 -7.90 -0.88 -19.57
N ARG A 68 -9.02 -0.56 -18.92
CA ARG A 68 -9.46 -1.13 -17.63
C ARG A 68 -10.92 -1.54 -17.68
N GLU A 69 -11.20 -2.68 -17.06
CA GLU A 69 -12.53 -3.20 -16.87
C GLU A 69 -12.68 -3.67 -15.42
N PHE A 70 -13.78 -3.26 -14.79
CA PHE A 70 -14.11 -3.71 -13.45
C PHE A 70 -14.54 -5.18 -13.47
N VAL A 71 -13.81 -6.00 -12.72
CA VAL A 71 -14.16 -7.41 -12.47
C VAL A 71 -14.30 -7.62 -10.96
N ALA A 72 -15.45 -8.14 -10.54
CA ALA A 72 -15.71 -8.48 -9.14
C ALA A 72 -14.78 -9.62 -8.68
N ILE A 73 -14.30 -9.58 -7.43
CA ILE A 73 -13.27 -10.51 -6.91
C ILE A 73 -13.72 -11.98 -6.94
N GLU A 74 -15.02 -12.21 -6.77
CA GLU A 74 -15.70 -13.49 -6.86
C GLU A 74 -15.63 -14.11 -8.27
N ASN A 75 -15.51 -13.27 -9.31
CA ASN A 75 -15.42 -13.73 -10.70
C ASN A 75 -13.97 -14.06 -11.11
N ILE A 76 -12.98 -13.74 -10.27
CA ILE A 76 -11.57 -14.03 -10.54
C ILE A 76 -11.28 -15.50 -10.22
N PRO A 77 -10.60 -16.26 -11.10
CA PRO A 77 -10.22 -17.65 -10.81
C PRO A 77 -9.36 -17.76 -9.55
N GLU A 78 -9.65 -18.76 -8.73
CA GLU A 78 -8.99 -18.94 -7.43
C GLU A 78 -7.46 -19.03 -7.56
N LYS A 79 -6.98 -19.76 -8.58
CA LYS A 79 -5.53 -19.87 -8.85
C LYS A 79 -4.88 -18.53 -9.17
N THR A 80 -5.59 -17.61 -9.83
CA THR A 80 -5.07 -16.28 -10.14
C THR A 80 -4.90 -15.46 -8.86
N LYS A 81 -5.87 -15.54 -7.93
CA LYS A 81 -5.76 -14.87 -6.62
C LYS A 81 -4.52 -15.36 -5.86
N TRP A 82 -4.34 -16.68 -5.77
CA TRP A 82 -3.18 -17.28 -5.10
C TRP A 82 -1.86 -16.96 -5.79
N ALA A 83 -1.84 -16.89 -7.13
CA ALA A 83 -0.64 -16.53 -7.88
C ALA A 83 -0.18 -15.11 -7.53
N VAL A 84 -1.09 -14.14 -7.48
CA VAL A 84 -0.78 -12.75 -7.09
C VAL A 84 -0.31 -12.71 -5.63
N LEU A 85 -1.04 -13.34 -4.71
CA LEU A 85 -0.66 -13.39 -3.29
C LEU A 85 0.70 -14.05 -3.05
N SER A 86 1.11 -14.98 -3.89
CA SER A 86 2.42 -15.65 -3.77
C SER A 86 3.57 -14.82 -4.36
N ALA A 87 3.28 -13.80 -5.17
CA ALA A 87 4.27 -12.99 -5.87
C ALA A 87 4.63 -11.68 -5.16
N GLU A 88 3.78 -11.21 -4.24
CA GLU A 88 3.99 -10.04 -3.36
C GLU A 88 4.74 -10.43 -2.08
#